data_AF-A0A1V6CQW1-F1
#
_entry.id   AF-A0A1V6CQW1-F1
#
_cell.length_a   1.000
_cell.length_b   1.000
_cell.length_c   1.000
_cell.angle_alpha   90.00
_cell.angle_beta   90.00
_cell.angle_gamma   90.00
#
_symmetry.space_group_name_H-M   'P 1'
#
loop_
_entity.id
_entity.type
_entity.pdbx_description
1 polymer ?
#
loop_
_entity_poly.entity_id
_entity_poly.type
_entity_poly.pdbx_seq_one_letter_code
_entity_poly.pdbx_strand_id
1 'polypeptide(L)'
;MPPSLLFDFEYDQFVCYGELLSSLIVSLYLETAGMTNRWVDIRSSLRTDDKYRDASVNWKWTEMLVNNTFQFNGTRMYVTQGFIGSTVTNLTTSLGREGSDYTAAILASLLKAESVTIWKDVPGVLNADPKQYQGTILLKELSYREAIEMTYSGAQVIHPKTMKPLYNSNIPLYVRSFANPSEPGTVIHQVDHPLELTPVFITKGNQVLITFSPYDFSFISAEDISRVFALLSAKGLKVNLIQKSAIDLSLLVDAPELGLETIMLDLRKDYEVKYNTGLTLVTIRHYNNETIERLTAGKKIFIEQYSRLTAKIAVN
;
A
#
# COMPACT_ATOMS: atom_id res chain seq x y z
N MET A 1 9.27 23.52 17.85
CA MET A 1 9.78 24.27 16.69
C MET A 1 8.93 23.88 15.48
N PRO A 2 8.49 24.83 14.64
CA PRO A 2 7.92 24.47 13.36
C PRO A 2 8.97 23.74 12.50
N PRO A 3 8.57 22.80 11.63
CA PRO A 3 9.49 22.15 10.71
C PRO A 3 10.16 23.16 9.77
N SER A 4 11.38 22.86 9.34
CA SER A 4 12.12 23.66 8.36
C SER A 4 11.34 23.80 7.04
N LEU A 5 11.59 24.89 6.30
CA LEU A 5 11.07 25.05 4.93
C LEU A 5 11.61 23.97 3.97
N LEU A 6 12.71 23.31 4.33
CA LEU A 6 13.33 22.22 3.58
C LEU A 6 13.17 20.87 4.31
N PHE A 7 12.13 20.72 5.13
CA PHE A 7 11.92 19.54 5.98
C PHE A 7 12.08 18.21 5.22
N ASP A 8 11.48 18.07 4.04
CA ASP A 8 11.53 16.80 3.29
C ASP A 8 12.96 16.47 2.83
N PHE A 9 13.72 17.48 2.40
CA PHE A 9 15.14 17.32 2.05
C PHE A 9 16.00 16.93 3.25
N GLU A 10 15.86 17.67 4.35
CA GLU A 10 16.59 17.44 5.60
C GLU A 10 16.28 16.05 6.18
N TYR A 11 15.01 15.64 6.11
CA TYR A 11 14.56 14.32 6.52
C TYR A 11 15.29 13.22 5.76
N ASP A 12 15.34 13.30 4.43
CA ASP A 12 16.01 12.28 3.60
C ASP A 12 17.53 12.24 3.84
N GLN A 13 18.16 13.38 4.15
CA GLN A 13 19.59 13.41 4.50
C GLN A 13 19.88 12.71 5.84
N PHE A 14 18.91 12.66 6.75
CA PHE A 14 19.10 12.11 8.09
C PHE A 14 18.61 10.67 8.24
N VAL A 15 17.40 10.35 7.74
CA VAL A 15 16.77 9.04 7.95
C VAL A 15 17.60 7.89 7.37
N CYS A 16 18.38 8.16 6.32
CA CYS A 16 19.16 7.16 5.61
C CYS A 16 20.21 6.47 6.49
N TYR A 17 20.72 7.13 7.53
CA TYR A 17 21.70 6.54 8.44
C TYR A 17 21.16 5.31 9.16
N GLY A 18 19.84 5.21 9.38
CA GLY A 18 19.22 4.02 9.96
C GLY A 18 19.47 2.79 9.09
N GLU A 19 19.23 2.89 7.78
CA GLU A 19 19.42 1.80 6.82
C GLU A 19 20.91 1.49 6.58
N LEU A 20 21.75 2.53 6.52
CA LEU A 20 23.20 2.37 6.35
C LEU A 20 23.81 1.60 7.52
N LEU A 21 23.47 1.99 8.75
CA LEU A 21 23.98 1.34 9.96
C LEU A 21 23.42 -0.07 10.12
N SER A 22 22.11 -0.28 9.90
CA SER A 22 21.49 -1.60 10.06
C SER A 22 22.09 -2.63 9.10
N SER A 23 22.21 -2.28 7.81
CA SER A 23 22.78 -3.16 6.79
C SER A 23 24.27 -3.43 7.02
N LEU A 24 25.03 -2.46 7.52
CA LEU A 24 26.44 -2.65 7.86
C LEU A 24 26.60 -3.63 9.03
N ILE A 25 25.80 -3.47 10.09
CA ILE A 25 25.79 -4.40 11.22
C ILE A 25 25.48 -5.83 10.76
N VAL A 26 24.47 -5.99 9.90
CA VAL A 26 24.11 -7.31 9.33
C VAL A 26 25.26 -7.90 8.50
N SER A 27 25.88 -7.10 7.64
CA SER A 27 27.00 -7.55 6.82
C SER A 27 28.19 -8.03 7.66
N LEU A 28 28.58 -7.25 8.68
CA LEU A 28 29.66 -7.62 9.60
C LEU A 28 29.30 -8.88 10.41
N TYR A 29 28.06 -8.99 10.88
CA TYR A 29 27.60 -10.20 11.57
C TYR A 29 27.71 -11.44 10.69
N LEU A 30 27.27 -11.36 9.43
CA LEU A 30 27.38 -12.46 8.47
C LEU A 30 28.86 -12.87 8.26
N GLU A 31 29.78 -11.91 8.18
CA GLU A 31 31.21 -12.22 8.10
C GLU A 31 31.70 -12.96 9.36
N THR A 32 31.31 -12.52 10.56
CA THR A 32 31.67 -13.22 11.81
C THR A 32 31.06 -14.62 11.89
N ALA A 33 29.92 -14.85 11.24
CA ALA A 33 29.28 -16.16 11.11
C ALA A 33 29.89 -17.04 9.99
N GLY A 34 30.96 -16.59 9.33
CA GLY A 34 31.64 -17.32 8.26
C GLY A 34 30.95 -17.21 6.90
N MET A 35 29.99 -16.30 6.74
CA MET A 35 29.26 -16.07 5.49
C MET A 35 29.86 -14.85 4.76
N THR A 36 30.74 -15.13 3.79
CA THR A 36 31.33 -14.09 2.94
C THR A 36 30.25 -13.35 2.16
N ASN A 37 30.21 -12.03 2.31
CA ASN A 37 29.29 -11.15 1.63
C ASN A 37 29.99 -9.84 1.22
N ARG A 38 29.33 -9.02 0.40
CA ARG A 38 29.79 -7.69 0.03
C ARG A 38 28.74 -6.65 0.40
N TRP A 39 29.10 -5.75 1.30
CA TRP A 39 28.28 -4.58 1.62
C TRP A 39 28.38 -3.54 0.50
N VAL A 40 27.23 -3.04 0.04
CA VAL A 40 27.14 -2.01 -1.00
C VAL A 40 26.19 -0.91 -0.53
N ASP A 41 26.63 0.35 -0.65
CA ASP A 41 25.75 1.49 -0.49
C ASP A 41 24.84 1.63 -1.72
N ILE A 42 23.55 1.37 -1.55
CA ILE A 42 22.56 1.35 -2.64
C ILE A 42 22.47 2.69 -3.34
N ARG A 43 22.79 3.81 -2.67
CA ARG A 43 22.70 5.16 -3.23
C ARG A 43 23.66 5.36 -4.40
N SER A 44 24.72 4.57 -4.48
CA SER A 44 25.63 4.59 -5.63
C SER A 44 25.00 4.01 -6.90
N SER A 45 24.02 3.12 -6.75
CA SER A 45 23.39 2.36 -7.84
C SER A 45 21.93 2.75 -8.11
N LEU A 46 21.16 3.13 -7.09
CA LEU A 46 19.75 3.48 -7.20
C LEU A 46 19.60 4.99 -7.35
N ARG A 47 19.25 5.41 -8.57
CA ARG A 47 19.12 6.83 -8.95
C ARG A 47 17.68 7.26 -9.00
N THR A 48 17.38 8.44 -8.46
CA THR A 48 16.02 9.00 -8.40
C THR A 48 15.95 10.43 -8.91
N ASP A 49 14.73 10.96 -9.01
CA ASP A 49 14.48 12.41 -9.02
C ASP A 49 14.75 13.04 -7.64
N ASP A 50 14.53 14.35 -7.52
CA ASP A 50 14.70 15.17 -6.32
C ASP A 50 13.39 15.39 -5.53
N LYS A 51 12.38 14.53 -5.75
CA LYS A 51 11.15 14.54 -4.96
C LYS A 51 11.37 13.82 -3.64
N TYR A 52 11.98 14.50 -2.67
CA TYR A 52 12.30 13.94 -1.36
C TYR A 52 11.08 13.32 -0.66
N ARG A 53 11.31 12.27 0.13
CA ARG A 53 10.31 11.42 0.82
C ARG A 53 9.37 10.59 -0.07
N ASP A 54 9.37 10.79 -1.38
CA ASP A 54 8.58 9.98 -2.33
C ASP A 54 9.23 10.00 -3.71
N ALA A 55 10.53 9.74 -3.76
CA ALA A 55 11.30 9.87 -4.97
C ALA A 55 10.92 8.80 -6.01
N SER A 56 10.98 9.20 -7.29
CA SER A 56 10.74 8.30 -8.42
C SER A 56 12.07 7.77 -8.95
N VAL A 57 12.13 6.46 -9.23
CA VAL A 57 13.35 5.82 -9.75
C VAL A 57 13.62 6.22 -11.20
N ASN A 58 14.84 6.65 -11.46
CA ASN A 58 15.40 6.77 -12.80
C ASN A 58 15.89 5.39 -13.27
N TRP A 59 15.00 4.64 -13.93
CA TRP A 59 15.24 3.26 -14.32
C TRP A 59 16.46 3.07 -15.22
N LYS A 60 16.68 3.98 -16.17
CA LYS A 60 17.80 3.88 -17.13
C LYS A 60 19.17 3.95 -16.42
N TRP A 61 19.35 4.95 -15.55
CA TRP A 61 20.60 5.07 -14.79
C TRP A 61 20.75 3.96 -13.77
N THR A 62 19.65 3.61 -13.09
CA THR A 62 19.65 2.56 -12.08
C THR A 62 20.01 1.20 -12.67
N GLU A 63 19.42 0.81 -13.81
CA GLU A 63 19.74 -0.44 -14.51
C GLU A 63 21.23 -0.54 -14.86
N MET A 64 21.80 0.50 -15.46
CA MET A 64 23.22 0.53 -15.82
C MET A 64 24.13 0.38 -14.59
N LEU A 65 23.85 1.12 -13.52
CA LEU A 65 24.69 1.11 -12.31
C LEU A 65 24.51 -0.18 -11.51
N VAL A 66 23.29 -0.71 -11.40
CA VAL A 66 23.00 -1.97 -10.72
C VAL A 66 23.72 -3.12 -11.42
N ASN A 67 23.64 -3.23 -12.75
CA ASN A 67 24.33 -4.28 -13.51
C ASN A 67 25.86 -4.18 -13.41
N ASN A 68 26.41 -2.98 -13.24
CA ASN A 68 27.84 -2.77 -13.01
C ASN A 68 28.27 -3.12 -11.57
N THR A 69 27.40 -2.88 -10.59
CA THR A 69 27.74 -3.00 -9.15
C THR A 69 27.53 -4.43 -8.64
N PHE A 70 26.40 -5.04 -8.99
CA PHE A 70 25.96 -6.34 -8.48
C PHE A 70 26.33 -7.45 -9.46
N GLN A 71 27.62 -7.78 -9.52
CA GLN A 71 28.15 -8.85 -10.35
C GLN A 71 28.39 -10.12 -9.54
N PHE A 72 27.84 -11.25 -9.97
CA PHE A 72 27.94 -12.52 -9.26
C PHE A 72 29.15 -13.37 -9.69
N ASN A 73 30.17 -12.73 -10.29
CA ASN A 73 31.42 -13.35 -10.72
C ASN A 73 32.44 -13.37 -9.56
N GLY A 74 32.24 -14.28 -8.61
CA GLY A 74 33.10 -14.44 -7.43
C GLY A 74 32.54 -13.86 -6.13
N THR A 75 31.56 -12.95 -6.22
CA THR A 75 30.75 -12.54 -5.06
C THR A 75 29.44 -13.32 -5.05
N ARG A 76 29.17 -14.07 -3.97
CA ARG A 76 27.95 -14.90 -3.86
C ARG A 76 26.80 -14.22 -3.13
N MET A 77 27.09 -13.22 -2.30
CA MET A 77 26.12 -12.56 -1.47
C MET A 77 26.41 -11.07 -1.39
N TYR A 78 25.38 -10.26 -1.58
CA TYR A 78 25.42 -8.83 -1.40
C TYR A 78 24.51 -8.44 -0.23
N VAL A 79 24.95 -7.48 0.57
CA VAL A 79 24.12 -6.84 1.59
C VAL A 79 24.03 -5.36 1.22
N THR A 80 22.81 -4.84 1.13
CA THR A 80 22.57 -3.44 0.77
C THR A 80 21.32 -2.92 1.45
N GLN A 81 21.07 -1.63 1.34
CA GLN A 81 19.97 -0.95 2.01
C GLN A 81 18.69 -1.03 1.18
N GLY A 82 17.55 -0.97 1.86
CA GLY A 82 16.28 -0.62 1.25
C GLY A 82 15.96 0.86 1.41
N PHE A 83 14.81 1.30 0.89
CA PHE A 83 14.17 2.59 1.14
C PHE A 83 14.88 3.84 0.60
N ILE A 84 16.21 3.83 0.49
CA ILE A 84 17.03 4.98 0.12
C ILE A 84 17.57 4.91 -1.30
N GLY A 85 17.85 6.07 -1.88
CA GLY A 85 18.49 6.25 -3.18
C GLY A 85 19.27 7.55 -3.22
N SER A 86 19.71 7.96 -4.42
CA SER A 86 20.26 9.30 -4.59
C SER A 86 19.89 9.96 -5.91
N THR A 87 19.89 11.28 -5.91
CA THR A 87 19.79 12.08 -7.13
C THR A 87 21.02 11.89 -8.02
N VAL A 88 20.98 12.42 -9.24
CA VAL A 88 22.16 12.48 -10.13
C VAL A 88 23.31 13.32 -9.57
N THR A 89 23.03 14.21 -8.60
CA THR A 89 24.03 15.02 -7.88
C THR A 89 24.48 14.38 -6.57
N ASN A 90 24.12 13.11 -6.32
CA ASN A 90 24.44 12.33 -5.10
C ASN A 90 23.80 12.85 -3.81
N LEU A 91 22.72 13.63 -3.89
CA LEU A 91 21.91 13.96 -2.71
C LEU A 91 21.05 12.76 -2.34
N THR A 92 20.91 12.46 -1.04
CA THR A 92 20.15 11.29 -0.60
C THR A 92 18.65 11.55 -0.78
N THR A 93 17.93 10.52 -1.21
CA THR A 93 16.47 10.52 -1.35
C THR A 93 15.90 9.27 -0.71
N SER A 94 14.61 9.30 -0.38
CA SER A 94 13.88 8.10 0.03
C SER A 94 12.67 7.83 -0.87
N LEU A 95 12.35 6.54 -1.01
CA LEU A 95 11.33 6.02 -1.93
C LEU A 95 9.90 6.08 -1.37
N GLY A 96 9.75 6.66 -0.18
CA GLY A 96 8.48 6.75 0.54
C GLY A 96 8.04 5.44 1.18
N ARG A 97 6.74 5.31 1.39
CA ARG A 97 6.13 4.19 2.10
C ARG A 97 6.47 2.85 1.45
N GLU A 98 6.87 1.88 2.27
CA GLU A 98 7.28 0.53 1.84
C GLU A 98 8.45 0.55 0.84
N GLY A 99 9.33 1.55 0.95
CA GLY A 99 10.48 1.73 0.07
C GLY A 99 11.49 0.58 0.11
N SER A 100 11.63 -0.13 1.24
CA SER A 100 12.54 -1.29 1.33
C SER A 100 12.03 -2.48 0.50
N ASP A 101 10.75 -2.80 0.61
CA ASP A 101 10.10 -3.81 -0.24
C ASP A 101 10.23 -3.42 -1.71
N TYR A 102 10.01 -2.12 -2.03
CA TYR A 102 10.14 -1.63 -3.39
C TYR A 102 11.59 -1.73 -3.92
N THR A 103 12.59 -1.47 -3.07
CA THR A 103 14.01 -1.63 -3.44
C THR A 103 14.33 -3.07 -3.79
N ALA A 104 13.83 -4.03 -3.00
CA ALA A 104 13.98 -5.45 -3.31
C ALA A 104 13.35 -5.81 -4.67
N ALA A 105 12.16 -5.28 -4.96
CA ALA A 105 11.49 -5.49 -6.24
C ALA A 105 12.23 -4.88 -7.43
N ILE A 106 12.80 -3.68 -7.27
CA ILE A 106 13.64 -3.03 -8.29
C ILE A 106 14.86 -3.88 -8.60
N LEU A 107 15.63 -4.26 -7.57
CA LEU A 107 16.85 -5.04 -7.75
C LEU A 107 16.54 -6.40 -8.37
N ALA A 108 15.49 -7.08 -7.91
CA ALA A 108 15.07 -8.36 -8.46
C ALA A 108 14.70 -8.29 -9.94
N SER A 109 13.93 -7.27 -10.33
CA SER A 109 13.54 -7.04 -11.72
C SER A 109 14.77 -6.78 -12.62
N LEU A 110 15.69 -5.91 -12.18
CA LEU A 110 16.89 -5.54 -12.95
C LEU A 110 17.91 -6.68 -13.05
N LEU A 111 18.09 -7.45 -11.96
CA LEU A 111 19.02 -8.57 -11.89
C LEU A 111 18.40 -9.89 -12.39
N LYS A 112 17.13 -9.87 -12.83
CA LYS A 112 16.38 -11.06 -13.29
C LYS A 112 16.39 -12.17 -12.25
N ALA A 113 16.10 -11.82 -11.01
CA ALA A 113 16.05 -12.77 -9.91
C ALA A 113 14.95 -13.83 -10.15
N GLU A 114 15.18 -15.03 -9.64
CA GLU A 114 14.19 -16.12 -9.69
C GLU A 114 12.96 -15.82 -8.82
N SER A 115 13.17 -15.14 -7.69
CA SER A 115 12.09 -14.77 -6.76
C SER A 115 12.51 -13.63 -5.83
N VAL A 116 11.51 -13.05 -5.16
CA VAL A 116 11.71 -12.14 -4.01
C VAL A 116 11.05 -12.72 -2.78
N THR A 117 11.70 -12.65 -1.63
CA THR A 117 11.09 -13.01 -0.34
C THR A 117 11.07 -11.81 0.59
N ILE A 118 9.90 -11.46 1.09
CA ILE A 118 9.70 -10.47 2.14
C ILE A 118 9.43 -11.22 3.45
N TRP A 119 10.31 -10.99 4.43
CA TRP A 119 10.25 -11.61 5.74
C TRP A 119 9.45 -10.72 6.70
N LYS A 120 8.39 -11.27 7.29
CA LYS A 120 7.48 -10.57 8.21
C LYS A 120 7.32 -11.33 9.53
N ASP A 121 6.68 -10.68 10.49
CA ASP A 121 6.29 -11.25 11.79
C ASP A 121 5.02 -12.12 11.70
N VAL A 122 4.41 -12.21 10.52
CA VAL A 122 3.23 -13.03 10.23
C VAL A 122 3.60 -14.26 9.40
N PRO A 123 2.82 -15.37 9.47
CA PRO A 123 3.07 -16.58 8.68
C PRO A 123 3.04 -16.35 7.17
N GLY A 124 2.30 -15.34 6.72
CA GLY A 124 2.10 -14.97 5.32
C GLY A 124 0.92 -14.01 5.23
N VAL A 125 0.24 -13.99 4.09
CA VAL A 125 -0.97 -13.19 3.89
C VAL A 125 -2.18 -13.96 4.42
N LEU A 126 -2.88 -13.37 5.39
CA LEU A 126 -4.08 -13.96 5.97
C LEU A 126 -5.33 -13.41 5.29
N ASN A 127 -6.42 -14.18 5.31
CA ASN A 127 -7.72 -13.76 4.75
C ASN A 127 -8.41 -12.66 5.59
N ALA A 128 -7.92 -12.37 6.79
CA ALA A 128 -8.34 -11.23 7.59
C ALA A 128 -7.25 -10.84 8.60
N ASP A 129 -7.37 -9.67 9.21
CA ASP A 129 -6.48 -9.26 10.30
C ASP A 129 -6.73 -10.14 11.55
N PRO A 130 -5.74 -10.92 12.03
CA PRO A 130 -5.92 -11.80 13.18
C PRO A 130 -6.15 -11.06 14.49
N LYS A 131 -5.88 -9.74 14.54
CA LYS A 131 -6.23 -8.89 15.69
C LYS A 131 -7.72 -8.56 15.73
N GLN A 132 -8.40 -8.62 14.59
CA GLN A 132 -9.82 -8.27 14.44
C GLN A 132 -10.72 -9.49 14.29
N TYR A 133 -10.17 -10.59 13.74
CA TYR A 133 -10.92 -11.81 13.43
C TYR A 133 -10.23 -13.03 14.04
N GLN A 134 -11.02 -13.90 14.66
CA GLN A 134 -10.56 -15.23 15.07
C GLN A 134 -10.67 -16.22 13.90
N GLY A 135 -9.84 -17.26 13.93
CA GLY A 135 -9.88 -18.32 12.92
C GLY A 135 -9.44 -17.88 11.52
N THR A 136 -8.49 -16.93 11.44
CA THR A 136 -7.93 -16.49 10.16
C THR A 136 -7.24 -17.63 9.42
N ILE A 137 -7.38 -17.64 8.11
CA ILE A 137 -6.85 -18.65 7.21
C ILE A 137 -5.66 -18.05 6.45
N LEU A 138 -4.57 -18.82 6.35
CA LEU A 138 -3.41 -18.48 5.52
C LEU A 138 -3.76 -18.68 4.05
N LEU A 139 -3.64 -17.60 3.27
CA LEU A 139 -3.78 -17.65 1.82
C LEU A 139 -2.46 -18.15 1.24
N LYS A 140 -2.39 -19.43 0.85
CA LYS A 140 -1.14 -20.04 0.37
C LYS A 140 -0.66 -19.44 -0.95
N GLU A 141 -1.60 -19.06 -1.81
CA GLU A 141 -1.34 -18.58 -3.15
C GLU A 141 -2.27 -17.40 -3.46
N LEU A 142 -1.73 -16.35 -4.08
CA LEU A 142 -2.48 -15.18 -4.53
C LEU A 142 -2.00 -14.74 -5.91
N SER A 143 -2.92 -14.23 -6.72
CA SER A 143 -2.54 -13.49 -7.91
C SER A 143 -2.09 -12.07 -7.55
N TYR A 144 -1.24 -11.47 -8.38
CA TYR A 144 -0.90 -10.04 -8.27
C TYR A 144 -2.13 -9.13 -8.17
N ARG A 145 -3.17 -9.44 -8.95
CA ARG A 145 -4.41 -8.66 -8.96
C ARG A 145 -5.15 -8.75 -7.63
N GLU A 146 -5.26 -9.95 -7.06
CA GLU A 146 -5.90 -10.14 -5.76
C GLU A 146 -5.12 -9.40 -4.65
N ALA A 147 -3.80 -9.49 -4.63
CA ALA A 147 -2.97 -8.80 -3.64
C ALA A 147 -3.08 -7.27 -3.74
N ILE A 148 -3.11 -6.70 -4.96
CA ILE A 148 -3.34 -5.27 -5.18
C ILE A 148 -4.70 -4.84 -4.64
N GLU A 149 -5.74 -5.61 -4.95
CA GLU A 149 -7.09 -5.30 -4.53
C GLU A 149 -7.30 -5.39 -3.01
N MET A 150 -6.67 -6.38 -2.35
CA MET A 150 -6.62 -6.49 -0.90
C MET A 150 -5.96 -5.24 -0.29
N THR A 151 -4.81 -4.84 -0.83
CA THR A 151 -4.07 -3.66 -0.35
C THR A 151 -4.86 -2.37 -0.57
N TYR A 152 -5.51 -2.22 -1.73
CA TYR A 152 -6.39 -1.09 -2.02
C TYR A 152 -7.55 -0.98 -1.03
N SER A 153 -8.11 -2.13 -0.64
CA SER A 153 -9.22 -2.22 0.32
C SER A 153 -8.80 -1.99 1.78
N GLY A 154 -7.50 -1.93 2.06
CA GLY A 154 -6.94 -1.59 3.38
C GLY A 154 -6.21 -2.73 4.09
N ALA A 155 -6.08 -3.92 3.47
CA ALA A 155 -5.26 -4.98 4.04
C ALA A 155 -3.78 -4.60 4.02
N GLN A 156 -3.04 -4.94 5.08
CA GLN A 156 -1.60 -4.73 5.16
C GLN A 156 -0.86 -5.89 4.49
N VAL A 157 -0.87 -5.95 3.16
CA VAL A 157 -0.20 -7.01 2.38
C VAL A 157 1.16 -6.53 1.89
N ILE A 158 1.19 -5.96 0.68
CA ILE A 158 2.38 -5.43 0.00
C ILE A 158 1.90 -4.28 -0.89
N HIS A 159 2.61 -3.16 -0.90
CA HIS A 159 2.21 -2.01 -1.69
C HIS A 159 2.25 -2.27 -3.22
N PRO A 160 1.31 -1.74 -4.02
CA PRO A 160 1.31 -1.89 -5.48
C PRO A 160 2.60 -1.40 -6.16
N LYS A 161 3.28 -0.40 -5.60
CA LYS A 161 4.58 0.11 -6.08
C LYS A 161 5.65 -1.01 -6.10
N THR A 162 5.64 -1.89 -5.09
CA THR A 162 6.50 -3.08 -5.00
C THR A 162 6.09 -4.18 -5.96
N MET A 163 4.80 -4.45 -6.11
CA MET A 163 4.33 -5.56 -6.96
C MET A 163 4.54 -5.29 -8.46
N LYS A 164 4.48 -4.02 -8.91
CA LYS A 164 4.51 -3.69 -10.34
C LYS A 164 5.80 -4.15 -11.06
N PRO A 165 7.02 -3.90 -10.57
CA PRO A 165 8.24 -4.43 -11.20
C PRO A 165 8.25 -5.96 -11.27
N LEU A 166 7.79 -6.64 -10.22
CA LEU A 166 7.77 -8.10 -10.15
C LEU A 166 6.75 -8.71 -11.11
N TYR A 167 5.56 -8.10 -11.20
CA TYR A 167 4.54 -8.46 -12.20
C TYR A 167 5.08 -8.32 -13.63
N ASN A 168 5.68 -7.17 -13.95
CA ASN A 168 6.23 -6.91 -15.29
C ASN A 168 7.34 -7.89 -15.68
N SER A 169 8.12 -8.36 -14.70
CA SER A 169 9.21 -9.32 -14.91
C SER A 169 8.81 -10.78 -14.69
N ASN A 170 7.54 -11.05 -14.37
CA ASN A 170 7.02 -12.38 -14.00
C ASN A 170 7.84 -13.08 -12.90
N ILE A 171 8.29 -12.32 -11.89
CA ILE A 171 9.06 -12.82 -10.75
C ILE A 171 8.10 -13.09 -9.60
N PRO A 172 8.02 -14.29 -9.01
CA PRO A 172 7.16 -14.56 -7.84
C PRO A 172 7.65 -13.84 -6.57
N LEU A 173 6.68 -13.37 -5.77
CA LEU A 173 6.91 -12.72 -4.48
C LEU A 173 6.43 -13.62 -3.33
N TYR A 174 7.32 -14.00 -2.44
CA TYR A 174 7.02 -14.77 -1.24
C TYR A 174 6.88 -13.86 -0.02
N VAL A 175 5.84 -14.07 0.78
CA VAL A 175 5.67 -13.45 2.10
C VAL A 175 5.79 -14.55 3.14
N ARG A 176 6.86 -14.50 3.94
CA ARG A 176 7.25 -15.59 4.87
C ARG A 176 7.53 -15.06 6.27
N SER A 177 7.40 -15.93 7.26
CA SER A 177 7.68 -15.57 8.65
C SER A 177 9.16 -15.72 8.99
N PHE A 178 9.78 -14.69 9.56
CA PHE A 178 11.12 -14.85 10.15
C PHE A 178 11.10 -15.64 11.47
N ALA A 179 9.94 -15.74 12.14
CA ALA A 179 9.77 -16.56 13.34
C ALA A 179 9.67 -18.06 13.02
N ASN A 180 9.12 -18.40 11.85
CA ASN A 180 8.97 -19.78 11.38
C ASN A 180 9.55 -19.93 9.95
N PRO A 181 10.89 -19.87 9.78
CA PRO A 181 11.52 -19.77 8.47
C PRO A 181 11.45 -21.03 7.62
N SER A 182 10.99 -22.16 8.17
CA SER A 182 10.75 -23.40 7.42
C SER A 182 9.38 -23.43 6.75
N GLU A 183 8.45 -22.60 7.18
CA GLU A 183 7.10 -22.56 6.62
C GLU A 183 7.09 -21.91 5.22
N PRO A 184 6.22 -22.36 4.30
CA PRO A 184 6.19 -21.86 2.93
C PRO A 184 5.63 -20.43 2.83
N GLY A 185 4.76 -20.05 3.76
CA GLY A 185 4.08 -18.75 3.75
C GLY A 185 3.09 -18.59 2.59
N THR A 186 3.07 -17.40 2.00
CA THR A 186 2.23 -17.06 0.84
C THR A 186 3.09 -16.76 -0.38
N VAL A 187 2.71 -17.29 -1.54
CA VAL A 187 3.27 -16.86 -2.84
C VAL A 187 2.29 -15.95 -3.57
N ILE A 188 2.77 -14.81 -4.07
CA ILE A 188 2.06 -13.87 -4.92
C ILE A 188 2.71 -13.92 -6.31
N HIS A 189 1.98 -14.35 -7.33
CA HIS A 189 2.53 -14.52 -8.68
C HIS A 189 1.46 -14.44 -9.78
N GLN A 190 1.86 -14.69 -11.03
CA GLN A 190 0.94 -14.79 -12.16
C GLN A 190 0.25 -16.16 -12.11
N VAL A 191 -1.07 -16.16 -11.98
CA VAL A 191 -1.84 -17.40 -11.81
C VAL A 191 -2.67 -17.68 -13.05
N ASP A 192 -2.45 -18.85 -13.64
CA ASP A 192 -3.11 -19.29 -14.88
C ASP A 192 -4.11 -20.45 -14.64
N HIS A 193 -4.37 -20.79 -13.37
CA HIS A 193 -5.35 -21.80 -12.95
C HIS A 193 -6.46 -21.19 -12.06
N PRO A 194 -7.63 -21.83 -11.95
CA PRO A 194 -8.64 -21.42 -10.98
C PRO A 194 -8.09 -21.53 -9.54
N LEU A 195 -8.14 -20.42 -8.80
CA LEU A 195 -7.85 -20.42 -7.37
C LEU A 195 -9.12 -20.70 -6.56
N GLU A 196 -8.95 -21.36 -5.41
CA GLU A 196 -9.99 -21.42 -4.39
C GLU A 196 -10.17 -20.02 -3.79
N LEU A 197 -11.32 -19.41 -4.04
CA LEU A 197 -11.62 -18.04 -3.64
C LEU A 197 -12.11 -18.01 -2.20
N THR A 198 -11.16 -18.11 -1.26
CA THR A 198 -11.44 -17.95 0.18
C THR A 198 -11.94 -16.54 0.46
N PRO A 199 -13.07 -16.36 1.18
CA PRO A 199 -13.54 -15.04 1.56
C PRO A 199 -12.47 -14.26 2.35
N VAL A 200 -12.21 -13.03 1.90
CA VAL A 200 -11.24 -12.11 2.54
C VAL A 200 -11.99 -10.96 3.17
N PHE A 201 -11.71 -10.70 4.45
CA PHE A 201 -12.39 -9.69 5.26
C PHE A 201 -11.43 -8.56 5.61
N ILE A 202 -11.82 -7.34 5.25
CA ILE A 202 -11.03 -6.14 5.49
C ILE A 202 -11.95 -5.09 6.10
N THR A 203 -11.59 -4.64 7.30
CA THR A 203 -12.39 -3.68 8.05
C THR A 203 -11.60 -2.40 8.28
N LYS A 204 -12.25 -1.27 7.98
CA LYS A 204 -11.69 0.06 8.13
C LYS A 204 -12.64 0.92 8.95
N GLY A 205 -12.25 1.19 10.19
CA GLY A 205 -13.00 2.08 11.08
C GLY A 205 -12.86 3.56 10.71
N ASN A 206 -13.45 4.42 11.53
CA ASN A 206 -13.35 5.88 11.43
C ASN A 206 -13.66 6.40 10.02
N GLN A 207 -14.81 6.02 9.50
CA GLN A 207 -15.32 6.48 8.20
C GLN A 207 -16.40 7.55 8.41
N VAL A 208 -16.53 8.44 7.42
CA VAL A 208 -17.62 9.41 7.32
C VAL A 208 -18.35 9.21 6.00
N LEU A 209 -19.66 9.00 6.07
CA LEU A 209 -20.52 9.05 4.89
C LEU A 209 -20.99 10.49 4.72
N ILE A 210 -20.74 11.08 3.56
CA ILE A 210 -21.15 12.44 3.21
C ILE A 210 -22.06 12.36 1.99
N THR A 211 -23.24 12.96 2.07
CA THR A 211 -24.19 13.07 0.96
C THR A 211 -24.35 14.53 0.57
N PHE A 212 -24.15 14.80 -0.71
CA PHE A 212 -24.27 16.10 -1.35
C PHE A 212 -25.52 16.13 -2.22
N SER A 213 -26.33 17.17 -2.07
CA SER A 213 -27.52 17.41 -2.89
C SER A 213 -27.54 18.86 -3.39
N PRO A 214 -27.73 19.13 -4.69
CA PRO A 214 -27.85 20.50 -5.21
C PRO A 214 -29.08 21.20 -4.62
N TYR A 215 -28.95 22.47 -4.26
CA TYR A 215 -30.05 23.25 -3.67
C TYR A 215 -31.24 23.47 -4.62
N ASP A 216 -30.98 23.46 -5.92
CA ASP A 216 -31.97 23.68 -6.96
C ASP A 216 -32.63 22.39 -7.46
N PHE A 217 -32.34 21.25 -6.82
CA PHE A 217 -32.79 19.91 -7.22
C PHE A 217 -32.41 19.53 -8.66
N SER A 218 -31.37 20.17 -9.21
CA SER A 218 -30.78 19.76 -10.48
C SER A 218 -30.22 18.35 -10.38
N PHE A 219 -30.15 17.65 -11.52
CA PHE A 219 -29.48 16.37 -11.56
C PHE A 219 -27.99 16.54 -11.31
N ILE A 220 -27.41 15.66 -10.49
CA ILE A 220 -25.96 15.62 -10.29
C ILE A 220 -25.29 15.41 -11.66
N SER A 221 -24.52 16.40 -12.11
CA SER A 221 -23.82 16.34 -13.38
C SER A 221 -22.41 15.76 -13.22
N ALA A 222 -21.67 15.62 -14.32
CA ALA A 222 -20.24 15.25 -14.25
C ALA A 222 -19.41 16.39 -13.64
N GLU A 223 -19.80 17.64 -13.89
CA GLU A 223 -19.19 18.85 -13.33
C GLU A 223 -19.34 18.89 -11.80
N ASP A 224 -20.51 18.54 -11.25
CA ASP A 224 -20.72 18.44 -9.80
C ASP A 224 -19.79 17.42 -9.16
N ILE A 225 -19.70 16.23 -9.75
CA ILE A 225 -18.81 15.18 -9.27
C ILE A 225 -17.36 15.70 -9.28
N SER A 226 -16.93 16.31 -10.39
CA SER A 226 -15.58 16.87 -10.51
C SER A 226 -15.28 17.91 -9.43
N ARG A 227 -16.23 18.83 -9.18
CA ARG A 227 -16.11 19.88 -8.16
C ARG A 227 -16.01 19.30 -6.75
N VAL A 228 -16.89 18.36 -6.40
CA VAL A 228 -16.86 17.70 -5.08
C VAL A 228 -15.55 16.94 -4.89
N PHE A 229 -15.09 16.20 -5.90
CA PHE A 229 -13.80 15.49 -5.83
C PHE A 229 -12.61 16.44 -5.66
N ALA A 230 -12.60 17.58 -6.36
CA ALA A 230 -11.55 18.58 -6.21
C ALA A 230 -11.52 19.15 -4.78
N LEU A 231 -12.68 19.46 -4.20
CA LEU A 231 -12.79 19.97 -2.82
C LEU A 231 -12.27 18.95 -1.80
N LEU A 232 -12.65 17.67 -1.93
CA LEU A 232 -12.18 16.60 -1.05
C LEU A 232 -10.67 16.38 -1.17
N SER A 233 -10.15 16.34 -2.40
CA SER A 233 -8.72 16.18 -2.69
C SER A 233 -7.90 17.32 -2.10
N ALA A 234 -8.36 18.58 -2.24
CA ALA A 234 -7.70 19.75 -1.66
C ALA A 234 -7.63 19.70 -0.12
N LYS A 235 -8.53 18.97 0.53
CA LYS A 235 -8.54 18.73 1.98
C LYS A 235 -7.86 17.42 2.38
N GLY A 236 -7.28 16.68 1.43
CA GLY A 236 -6.62 15.40 1.66
C GLY A 236 -7.55 14.25 2.04
N LEU A 237 -8.86 14.38 1.80
CA LEU A 237 -9.82 13.33 2.13
C LEU A 237 -9.79 12.20 1.12
N LYS A 238 -9.46 11.00 1.59
CA LYS A 238 -9.44 9.79 0.76
C LYS A 238 -10.83 9.20 0.64
N VAL A 239 -11.32 9.08 -0.59
CA VAL A 239 -12.62 8.47 -0.91
C VAL A 239 -12.48 6.96 -1.06
N ASN A 240 -13.32 6.19 -0.35
CA ASN A 240 -13.35 4.73 -0.38
C ASN A 240 -14.55 4.17 -1.17
N LEU A 241 -15.70 4.86 -1.15
CA LEU A 241 -16.92 4.53 -1.91
C LEU A 241 -17.56 5.77 -2.54
N ILE A 242 -18.20 5.54 -3.69
CA ILE A 242 -18.96 6.54 -4.43
C ILE A 242 -20.28 5.91 -4.85
N GLN A 243 -21.39 6.59 -4.57
CA GLN A 243 -22.71 6.23 -5.07
C GLN A 243 -23.45 7.49 -5.49
N LYS A 244 -24.15 7.41 -6.62
CA LYS A 244 -24.90 8.51 -7.21
C LYS A 244 -26.36 8.12 -7.40
N SER A 245 -27.26 9.03 -7.06
CA SER A 245 -28.67 9.02 -7.44
C SER A 245 -28.94 10.14 -8.46
N ALA A 246 -30.22 10.42 -8.77
CA ALA A 246 -30.57 11.54 -9.64
C ALA A 246 -30.10 12.89 -9.05
N ILE A 247 -30.29 13.08 -7.74
CA ILE A 247 -30.07 14.37 -7.06
C ILE A 247 -29.05 14.29 -5.91
N ASP A 248 -28.52 13.09 -5.61
CA ASP A 248 -27.57 12.89 -4.52
C ASP A 248 -26.27 12.28 -5.01
N LEU A 249 -25.17 12.76 -4.44
CA LEU A 249 -23.86 12.12 -4.50
C LEU A 249 -23.44 11.73 -3.08
N SER A 250 -23.32 10.44 -2.81
CA SER A 250 -22.88 9.90 -1.53
C SER A 250 -21.45 9.38 -1.64
N LEU A 251 -20.59 9.83 -0.73
CA LEU A 251 -19.17 9.51 -0.66
C LEU A 251 -18.83 8.99 0.73
N LEU A 252 -18.23 7.80 0.81
CA LEU A 252 -17.64 7.31 2.06
C LEU A 252 -16.15 7.65 2.04
N VAL A 253 -15.70 8.40 3.05
CA VAL A 253 -14.32 8.89 3.16
C VAL A 253 -13.69 8.49 4.48
N ASP A 254 -12.36 8.48 4.51
CA ASP A 254 -11.62 8.42 5.77
C ASP A 254 -11.93 9.67 6.61
N ALA A 255 -12.27 9.46 7.89
CA ALA A 255 -12.50 10.59 8.79
C ALA A 255 -11.20 11.39 8.94
N PRO A 256 -11.24 12.72 8.73
CA PRO A 256 -10.06 13.55 8.97
C PRO A 256 -9.74 13.58 10.46
N GLU A 257 -8.46 13.63 10.81
CA GLU A 257 -8.02 13.70 12.22
C GLU A 257 -8.54 14.97 12.91
N LEU A 258 -8.64 16.08 12.17
CA LEU A 258 -9.13 17.37 12.65
C LEU A 258 -9.92 18.10 11.56
N GLY A 259 -10.86 18.96 11.95
CA GLY A 259 -11.48 19.93 11.04
C GLY A 259 -12.62 19.41 10.17
N LEU A 260 -13.25 18.27 10.52
CA LEU A 260 -14.42 17.76 9.80
C LEU A 260 -15.53 18.83 9.69
N GLU A 261 -15.83 19.54 10.78
CA GLU A 261 -16.85 20.59 10.78
C GLU A 261 -16.52 21.74 9.81
N THR A 262 -15.26 22.17 9.78
CA THR A 262 -14.80 23.21 8.84
C THR A 262 -14.92 22.74 7.39
N ILE A 263 -14.58 21.47 7.11
CA ILE A 263 -14.76 20.89 5.79
C ILE A 263 -16.24 20.85 5.41
N MET A 264 -17.13 20.44 6.34
CA MET A 264 -18.57 20.43 6.08
C MET A 264 -19.13 21.84 5.85
N LEU A 265 -18.66 22.85 6.57
CA LEU A 265 -19.05 24.26 6.37
C LEU A 265 -18.61 24.79 5.01
N ASP A 266 -17.40 24.45 4.56
CA ASP A 266 -16.94 24.81 3.22
C ASP A 266 -17.79 24.17 2.13
N LEU A 267 -18.13 22.89 2.28
CA LEU A 267 -18.94 22.14 1.31
C LEU A 267 -20.40 22.64 1.25
N ARG A 268 -20.94 23.12 2.38
CA ARG A 268 -22.29 23.69 2.48
C ARG A 268 -22.49 25.02 1.73
N LYS A 269 -21.43 25.62 1.19
CA LYS A 269 -21.56 26.85 0.38
C LYS A 269 -22.27 26.58 -0.95
N ASP A 270 -22.09 25.37 -1.49
CA ASP A 270 -22.52 25.00 -2.84
C ASP A 270 -23.61 23.92 -2.84
N TYR A 271 -23.71 23.11 -1.77
CA TYR A 271 -24.60 21.95 -1.70
C TYR A 271 -25.30 21.83 -0.35
N GLU A 272 -26.48 21.23 -0.31
CA GLU A 272 -27.01 20.66 0.93
C GLU A 272 -26.14 19.46 1.31
N VAL A 273 -25.63 19.43 2.55
CA VAL A 273 -24.70 18.39 3.02
C VAL A 273 -25.23 17.69 4.26
N LYS A 274 -25.43 16.38 4.14
CA LYS A 274 -25.72 15.45 5.26
C LYS A 274 -24.53 14.56 5.49
N TYR A 275 -24.27 14.18 6.74
CA TYR A 275 -23.17 13.26 7.03
C TYR A 275 -23.42 12.38 8.25
N ASN A 276 -22.75 11.22 8.28
CA ASN A 276 -22.72 10.28 9.38
C ASN A 276 -21.26 9.94 9.71
N THR A 277 -20.88 10.03 10.98
CA THR A 277 -19.52 9.75 11.47
C THR A 277 -19.45 8.45 12.25
N GLY A 278 -18.23 7.99 12.53
CA GLY A 278 -18.00 6.79 13.35
C GLY A 278 -18.40 5.51 12.63
N LEU A 279 -18.49 5.54 11.31
CA LEU A 279 -18.85 4.38 10.51
C LEU A 279 -17.63 3.46 10.35
N THR A 280 -17.93 2.20 10.05
CA THR A 280 -16.95 1.18 9.71
C THR A 280 -17.24 0.67 8.30
N LEU A 281 -16.25 0.72 7.42
CA LEU A 281 -16.30 0.08 6.10
C LEU A 281 -15.85 -1.37 6.23
N VAL A 282 -16.76 -2.29 5.98
CA VAL A 282 -16.49 -3.71 5.83
C VAL A 282 -16.38 -4.04 4.35
N THR A 283 -15.22 -4.54 3.94
CA THR A 283 -14.98 -5.07 2.60
C THR A 283 -14.83 -6.57 2.67
N ILE A 284 -15.64 -7.28 1.90
CA ILE A 284 -15.61 -8.74 1.76
C ILE A 284 -15.26 -9.05 0.31
N ARG A 285 -14.06 -9.56 0.05
CA ARG A 285 -13.77 -10.20 -1.24
C ARG A 285 -14.25 -11.64 -1.21
N HIS A 286 -14.66 -12.14 -2.36
CA HIS A 286 -15.22 -13.49 -2.55
C HIS A 286 -16.39 -13.73 -1.58
N TYR A 287 -17.26 -12.72 -1.50
CA TYR A 287 -18.38 -12.73 -0.57
C TYR A 287 -19.40 -13.81 -0.91
N ASN A 288 -20.10 -14.26 0.12
CA ASN A 288 -21.31 -15.06 0.02
C ASN A 288 -22.35 -14.54 1.03
N ASN A 289 -23.59 -15.00 0.94
CA ASN A 289 -24.68 -14.51 1.80
C ASN A 289 -24.39 -14.69 3.29
N GLU A 290 -23.82 -15.85 3.67
CA GLU A 290 -23.46 -16.15 5.06
C GLU A 290 -22.42 -15.17 5.61
N THR A 291 -21.38 -14.86 4.83
CA THR A 291 -20.33 -13.92 5.24
C THR A 291 -20.84 -12.48 5.36
N ILE A 292 -21.76 -12.06 4.49
CA ILE A 292 -22.39 -10.74 4.57
C ILE A 292 -23.21 -10.67 5.85
N GLU A 293 -24.13 -11.62 6.05
CA GLU A 293 -25.01 -11.66 7.22
C GLU A 293 -24.20 -11.66 8.51
N ARG A 294 -23.16 -12.50 8.59
CA ARG A 294 -22.27 -12.56 9.76
C ARG A 294 -21.62 -11.22 10.10
N LEU A 295 -21.21 -10.44 9.09
CA LEU A 295 -20.47 -9.19 9.30
C LEU A 295 -21.35 -7.95 9.49
N THR A 296 -22.61 -8.03 9.05
CA THR A 296 -23.61 -6.95 9.18
C THR A 296 -24.66 -7.22 10.26
N ALA A 297 -24.72 -8.43 10.82
CA ALA A 297 -25.68 -8.80 11.86
C ALA A 297 -25.66 -7.81 13.03
N GLY A 298 -26.85 -7.32 13.40
CA GLY A 298 -27.03 -6.37 14.50
C GLY A 298 -26.54 -4.95 14.22
N LYS A 299 -26.08 -4.65 13.00
CA LYS A 299 -25.59 -3.32 12.60
C LYS A 299 -26.56 -2.65 11.64
N LYS A 300 -26.61 -1.32 11.70
CA LYS A 300 -27.33 -0.50 10.72
C LYS A 300 -26.44 -0.30 9.51
N ILE A 301 -26.93 -0.70 8.33
CA ILE A 301 -26.27 -0.45 7.04
C ILE A 301 -26.62 0.99 6.59
N PHE A 302 -25.60 1.76 6.22
CA PHE A 302 -25.76 3.13 5.71
C PHE A 302 -25.61 3.21 4.19
N ILE A 303 -24.65 2.47 3.64
CA ILE A 303 -24.40 2.37 2.20
C ILE A 303 -23.76 1.02 1.89
N GLU A 304 -24.11 0.43 0.75
CA GLU A 304 -23.54 -0.81 0.27
C GLU A 304 -23.28 -0.75 -1.24
N GLN A 305 -22.22 -1.42 -1.68
CA GLN A 305 -21.84 -1.54 -3.08
C GLN A 305 -21.31 -2.95 -3.34
N TYR A 306 -21.83 -3.56 -4.39
CA TYR A 306 -21.44 -4.90 -4.82
C TYR A 306 -20.77 -4.85 -6.20
N SER A 307 -19.68 -5.58 -6.34
CA SER A 307 -19.05 -5.93 -7.62
C SER A 307 -19.13 -7.44 -7.81
N ARG A 308 -18.57 -7.96 -8.91
CA ARG A 308 -18.55 -9.41 -9.17
C ARG A 308 -17.90 -10.24 -8.06
N LEU A 309 -16.91 -9.67 -7.36
CA LEU A 309 -16.11 -10.39 -6.37
C LEU A 309 -16.02 -9.67 -5.03
N THR A 310 -16.60 -8.47 -4.89
CA THR A 310 -16.39 -7.65 -3.69
C THR A 310 -17.70 -7.04 -3.22
N ALA A 311 -18.04 -7.26 -1.96
CA ALA A 311 -19.05 -6.48 -1.25
C ALA A 311 -18.34 -5.43 -0.39
N LYS A 312 -18.81 -4.19 -0.44
CA LYS A 312 -18.35 -3.09 0.41
C LYS A 312 -19.55 -2.50 1.12
N ILE A 313 -19.55 -2.54 2.44
CA ILE A 313 -20.73 -2.21 3.25
C ILE A 313 -20.27 -1.29 4.39
N ALA A 314 -20.84 -0.10 4.47
CA ALA A 314 -20.63 0.81 5.59
C ALA A 314 -21.70 0.60 6.65
N VAL A 315 -21.26 0.36 7.88
CA VAL A 315 -22.09 0.07 9.05
C VAL A 315 -21.75 1.01 10.21
N ASN A 316 -22.64 1.14 11.20
CA ASN A 316 -22.31 1.79 12.48
C ASN A 316 -21.39 0.94 13.36
#